data_AF-A0A931RES2-F1
#
_entry.id   AF-A0A931RES2-F1
#
_cell.length_a   1.000
_cell.length_b   1.000
_cell.length_c   1.000
_cell.angle_alpha   90.00
_cell.angle_beta   90.00
_cell.angle_gamma   90.00
#
_symmetry.space_group_name_H-M   'P 1'
#
loop_
_entity.id
_entity.type
_entity.pdbx_description
1 polymer ?
#
loop_
_entity_poly.entity_id
_entity_poly.type
_entity_poly.pdbx_seq_one_letter_code
_entity_poly.pdbx_strand_id
1 'polypeptide(L)'
;MKIEIPPGLEKYKFFLFPIIVTVFSVLILIFVIIPQIYNLFNLSSKMDETNKKITSLTQKINNLNQIDRDLYKVYIDQMLIALPFDKDIPQSLSQVQFAAASTNLQIVGLDVANESTAINGALSYSIQLEVIGTLSDLKRFFNRFDEAPRVIRLAGYELTTSKDSSVYSGSVKLTTFFSPQPTTLGAIDTPVEGLSAADITLLTKIEQLTEITPIISVTGSTTPGKTNPFE
;
A
#
# COMPACT_ATOMS: atom_id res chain seq x y z
N MET A 1 -63.75 42.14 -4.88
CA MET A 1 -62.85 43.31 -4.95
C MET A 1 -63.00 43.92 -6.34
N LYS A 2 -63.76 45.00 -6.48
CA LYS A 2 -63.94 45.72 -7.77
C LYS A 2 -62.67 46.51 -8.03
N ILE A 3 -61.96 46.19 -9.10
CA ILE A 3 -60.80 46.96 -9.54
C ILE A 3 -61.37 48.13 -10.34
N GLU A 4 -61.41 49.32 -9.74
CA GLU A 4 -61.80 50.56 -10.41
C GLU A 4 -60.66 51.01 -11.33
N ILE A 5 -60.94 51.08 -12.64
CA ILE A 5 -59.98 51.45 -13.67
C ILE A 5 -60.29 52.89 -14.11
N PRO A 6 -59.28 53.79 -14.17
CA PRO A 6 -59.50 55.22 -14.43
C PRO A 6 -60.09 55.53 -15.83
N PRO A 7 -60.86 56.63 -15.96
CA PRO A 7 -61.71 56.93 -17.10
C PRO A 7 -60.89 57.55 -18.25
N GLY A 8 -60.18 56.69 -18.98
CA GLY A 8 -59.48 57.03 -20.22
C GLY A 8 -59.14 55.81 -21.08
N LEU A 9 -59.45 54.60 -20.59
CA LEU A 9 -59.01 53.31 -21.13
C LEU A 9 -60.11 52.50 -21.82
N GLU A 10 -61.33 53.04 -21.99
CA GLU A 10 -62.44 52.28 -22.59
C GLU A 10 -62.18 51.87 -24.04
N LYS A 11 -61.44 52.67 -24.82
CA LYS A 11 -61.01 52.30 -26.19
C LYS A 11 -59.93 51.21 -26.24
N TYR A 12 -59.25 50.93 -25.12
CA TYR A 12 -58.18 49.91 -25.02
C TYR A 12 -58.64 48.60 -24.37
N LYS A 13 -59.86 48.54 -23.83
CA LYS A 13 -60.43 47.34 -23.19
C LYS A 13 -60.43 46.10 -24.12
N PHE A 14 -60.70 46.31 -25.41
CA PHE A 14 -60.70 45.25 -26.41
C PHE A 14 -59.28 44.75 -26.76
N PHE A 15 -58.25 45.61 -26.61
CA PHE A 15 -56.85 45.29 -26.90
C PHE A 15 -56.10 44.75 -25.66
N LEU A 16 -56.53 45.09 -24.45
CA LEU A 16 -55.91 44.62 -23.20
C LEU A 16 -56.11 43.10 -22.98
N PHE A 17 -57.27 42.56 -23.35
CA PHE A 17 -57.54 41.12 -23.20
C PHE A 17 -56.57 40.23 -24.00
N PRO A 18 -56.35 40.43 -25.32
CA PRO A 18 -55.39 39.62 -26.07
C PRO A 18 -53.93 39.84 -25.63
N ILE A 19 -53.56 41.05 -25.18
CA ILE A 19 -52.22 41.31 -24.64
C ILE A 19 -51.98 40.51 -23.37
N ILE A 20 -52.93 40.51 -22.43
CA ILE A 20 -52.80 39.74 -21.17
C ILE A 20 -52.69 38.26 -21.46
N VAL A 21 -53.53 37.71 -22.36
CA VAL A 21 -53.48 36.30 -22.75
C VAL A 21 -52.14 35.96 -23.41
N THR A 22 -51.62 36.84 -24.28
CA THR A 22 -50.32 36.64 -24.93
C THR A 22 -49.18 36.66 -23.91
N VAL A 23 -49.17 37.61 -22.98
CA VAL A 23 -48.16 37.69 -21.91
C VAL A 23 -48.24 36.47 -20.99
N PHE A 24 -49.44 36.03 -20.61
CA PHE A 24 -49.62 34.82 -19.79
C PHE A 24 -49.17 33.56 -20.53
N SER A 25 -49.44 33.47 -21.83
CA SER A 25 -48.98 32.37 -22.68
C SER A 25 -47.46 32.31 -22.76
N VAL A 26 -46.80 33.46 -22.92
CA VAL A 26 -45.33 33.54 -22.95
C VAL A 26 -44.73 33.21 -21.58
N LEU A 27 -45.37 33.68 -20.49
CA LEU A 27 -44.89 33.45 -19.13
C LEU A 27 -44.98 31.97 -18.74
N ILE A 28 -46.07 31.28 -19.10
CA ILE A 28 -46.18 29.82 -18.94
C ILE A 28 -45.11 29.09 -19.76
N LEU A 29 -44.85 29.53 -20.99
CA LEU A 29 -43.87 28.91 -21.88
C LEU A 29 -42.45 29.00 -21.29
N ILE A 30 -42.07 30.18 -20.78
CA ILE A 30 -40.78 30.39 -20.11
C ILE A 30 -40.70 29.58 -18.81
N PHE A 31 -41.73 29.63 -17.97
CA PHE A 31 -41.69 29.01 -16.64
C PHE A 31 -41.78 27.48 -16.67
N VAL A 32 -42.38 26.89 -17.70
CA VAL A 32 -42.56 25.42 -17.80
C VAL A 32 -41.47 24.77 -18.67
N ILE A 33 -41.11 25.37 -19.81
CA ILE A 33 -40.19 24.72 -20.76
C ILE A 33 -38.74 24.81 -20.29
N ILE A 34 -38.33 25.95 -19.73
CA ILE A 34 -36.95 26.14 -19.26
C ILE A 34 -36.56 25.13 -18.17
N PRO A 35 -37.32 24.94 -17.07
CA PRO A 35 -36.92 23.97 -16.05
C PRO A 35 -36.94 22.52 -16.57
N GLN A 36 -37.80 22.18 -17.52
CA GLN A 36 -37.80 20.85 -18.13
C GLN A 36 -36.54 20.59 -18.96
N ILE A 37 -36.06 21.58 -19.72
CA ILE A 37 -34.80 21.49 -20.47
C ILE A 37 -33.61 21.33 -19.53
N TYR A 38 -33.54 22.11 -18.44
CA TYR A 38 -32.48 21.95 -17.43
C TYR A 38 -32.50 20.56 -16.77
N ASN A 39 -33.68 20.03 -16.47
CA ASN A 39 -33.82 18.68 -15.91
C ASN A 39 -33.37 17.59 -16.88
N LEU A 40 -33.63 17.74 -18.19
CA LEU A 40 -33.15 16.83 -19.23
C LEU A 40 -31.63 16.85 -19.37
N PHE A 41 -31.00 18.03 -19.36
CA PHE A 41 -29.54 18.14 -19.37
C PHE A 41 -28.90 17.52 -18.13
N ASN A 42 -29.47 17.77 -16.95
CA ASN A 42 -28.99 17.16 -15.71
C ASN A 42 -29.17 15.62 -15.70
N LEU A 43 -30.24 15.10 -16.32
CA LEU A 43 -30.46 13.66 -16.46
C LEU A 43 -29.48 13.03 -17.45
N SER A 44 -29.21 13.69 -18.58
CA SER A 44 -28.22 13.24 -19.56
C SER A 44 -26.82 13.17 -18.95
N SER A 45 -26.40 14.20 -18.21
CA SER A 45 -25.10 14.22 -17.51
C SER A 45 -24.99 13.07 -16.49
N LYS A 46 -26.08 12.76 -15.78
CA LYS A 46 -26.13 11.61 -14.85
C LYS A 46 -26.05 10.27 -15.59
N MET A 47 -26.66 10.14 -16.77
CA MET A 47 -26.54 8.94 -17.60
C MET A 47 -25.10 8.76 -18.11
N ASP A 48 -24.44 9.83 -18.54
CA ASP A 48 -23.04 9.78 -18.99
C ASP A 48 -22.09 9.38 -17.84
N GLU A 49 -22.29 9.94 -16.64
CA GLU A 49 -21.51 9.56 -15.46
C GLU A 49 -21.75 8.08 -15.08
N THR A 50 -22.99 7.62 -15.12
CA THR A 50 -23.35 6.22 -14.82
C THR A 50 -22.75 5.26 -15.85
N ASN A 51 -22.81 5.60 -17.14
CA ASN A 51 -22.21 4.79 -18.20
C ASN A 51 -20.68 4.72 -18.08
N LYS A 52 -20.03 5.83 -17.68
CA LYS A 52 -18.59 5.84 -17.39
C LYS A 52 -18.26 4.91 -16.21
N LYS A 53 -19.06 4.92 -15.14
CA LYS A 53 -18.90 3.99 -14.01
C LYS A 53 -19.07 2.54 -14.44
N ILE A 54 -20.11 2.21 -15.21
CA ILE A 54 -20.34 0.85 -15.74
C ILE A 54 -19.16 0.39 -16.59
N THR A 55 -18.63 1.25 -17.45
CA THR A 55 -17.48 0.93 -18.29
C THR A 55 -16.23 0.66 -17.45
N SER A 56 -15.94 1.52 -16.46
CA SER A 56 -14.82 1.32 -15.52
C SER A 56 -14.95 0.01 -14.73
N LEU A 57 -16.15 -0.27 -14.21
CA LEU A 57 -16.42 -1.51 -13.46
C LEU A 57 -16.31 -2.75 -14.33
N THR A 58 -16.76 -2.70 -15.58
CA THR A 58 -16.64 -3.81 -16.53
C THR A 58 -15.19 -4.07 -16.90
N GLN A 59 -14.41 -3.00 -17.16
CA GLN A 59 -12.97 -3.11 -17.37
C GLN A 59 -12.26 -3.71 -16.14
N LYS A 60 -12.66 -3.30 -14.93
CA LYS A 60 -12.15 -3.86 -13.67
C LYS A 60 -12.45 -5.35 -13.52
N ILE A 61 -13.66 -5.80 -13.81
CA ILE A 61 -14.02 -7.22 -13.77
C ILE A 61 -13.19 -8.01 -14.80
N ASN A 62 -13.04 -7.48 -16.01
CA ASN A 62 -12.24 -8.15 -17.04
C ASN A 62 -10.76 -8.24 -16.65
N ASN A 63 -10.17 -7.17 -16.10
CA ASN A 63 -8.81 -7.18 -15.60
C ASN A 63 -8.65 -8.14 -14.41
N LEU A 64 -9.61 -8.18 -13.48
CA LEU A 64 -9.60 -9.09 -12.33
C LEU A 64 -9.79 -10.56 -12.74
N ASN A 65 -10.57 -10.85 -13.78
CA ASN A 65 -10.76 -12.20 -14.29
C ASN A 65 -9.53 -12.71 -15.07
N GLN A 66 -8.70 -11.81 -15.58
CA GLN A 66 -7.42 -12.15 -16.22
C GLN A 66 -6.29 -12.37 -15.20
N ILE A 67 -6.49 -11.97 -13.93
CA ILE A 67 -5.52 -12.19 -12.86
C ILE A 67 -5.64 -13.64 -12.36
N ASP A 68 -4.58 -14.41 -12.57
CA ASP A 68 -4.43 -15.74 -11.98
C ASP A 68 -4.17 -15.60 -10.47
N ARG A 69 -5.15 -16.03 -9.66
CA ARG A 69 -5.08 -15.91 -8.20
C ARG A 69 -3.97 -16.76 -7.60
N ASP A 70 -3.68 -17.91 -8.19
CA ASP A 70 -2.69 -18.83 -7.65
C ASP A 70 -1.28 -18.27 -7.88
N LEU A 71 -1.04 -17.68 -9.04
CA LEU A 71 0.21 -16.99 -9.36
C LEU A 71 0.46 -15.80 -8.42
N TYR A 72 -0.55 -14.95 -8.20
CA TYR A 72 -0.42 -13.80 -7.31
C TYR A 72 -0.24 -14.19 -5.86
N LYS A 73 -0.83 -15.32 -5.42
CA LYS A 73 -0.58 -15.85 -4.08
C LYS A 73 0.90 -16.21 -3.88
N VAL A 74 1.50 -16.89 -4.86
CA VAL A 74 2.93 -17.21 -4.84
C VAL A 74 3.78 -15.93 -4.76
N TYR A 75 3.45 -14.92 -5.57
CA TYR A 75 4.16 -13.63 -5.53
C TYR A 75 4.02 -12.92 -4.19
N ILE A 76 2.84 -12.93 -3.58
CA ILE A 76 2.63 -12.36 -2.25
C ILE A 76 3.46 -13.11 -1.22
N ASP A 77 3.41 -14.45 -1.22
CA ASP A 77 4.18 -15.26 -0.27
C ASP A 77 5.69 -14.99 -0.39
N GLN A 78 6.20 -14.81 -1.62
CA GLN A 78 7.59 -14.41 -1.89
C GLN A 78 7.90 -12.99 -1.43
N MET A 79 7.01 -12.03 -1.68
CA MET A 79 7.18 -10.66 -1.18
C MET A 79 7.21 -10.62 0.34
N LEU A 80 6.43 -11.46 1.02
CA LEU A 80 6.35 -11.49 2.47
C LEU A 80 7.57 -12.08 3.16
N ILE A 81 8.27 -12.96 2.44
CA ILE A 81 9.59 -13.41 2.83
C ILE A 81 10.58 -12.25 2.83
N ALA A 82 10.55 -11.43 1.77
CA ALA A 82 11.46 -10.30 1.63
C ALA A 82 11.13 -9.11 2.53
N LEU A 83 9.84 -8.81 2.67
CA LEU A 83 9.28 -7.68 3.41
C LEU A 83 8.05 -8.14 4.20
N PRO A 84 8.21 -8.55 5.48
CA PRO A 84 7.12 -9.07 6.29
C PRO A 84 6.10 -7.98 6.64
N PHE A 85 4.88 -8.39 6.96
CA PHE A 85 3.83 -7.47 7.42
C PHE A 85 4.09 -6.90 8.81
N ASP A 86 4.66 -7.73 9.70
CA ASP A 86 4.87 -7.41 11.10
C ASP A 86 6.36 -7.38 11.47
N LYS A 87 6.64 -6.80 12.64
CA LYS A 87 7.97 -6.83 13.25
C LYS A 87 8.35 -8.26 13.64
N ASP A 88 9.06 -8.92 12.74
CA ASP A 88 9.53 -10.28 12.95
C ASP A 88 11.03 -10.30 13.32
N ILE A 89 11.27 -9.85 14.56
CA ILE A 89 12.61 -9.79 15.16
C ILE A 89 13.27 -11.18 15.20
N PRO A 90 12.57 -12.27 15.63
CA PRO A 90 13.19 -13.59 15.72
C PRO A 90 13.74 -14.11 14.39
N GLN A 91 13.00 -13.95 13.28
CA GLN A 91 13.48 -14.40 11.97
C GLN A 91 14.67 -13.58 11.49
N SER A 92 14.62 -12.25 11.59
CA SER A 92 15.78 -11.42 11.22
C SER A 92 17.01 -11.75 12.05
N LEU A 93 16.82 -11.98 13.34
CA LEU A 93 17.89 -12.39 14.24
C LEU A 93 18.47 -13.76 13.83
N SER A 94 17.62 -14.73 13.50
CA SER A 94 18.07 -16.06 13.04
C SER A 94 18.90 -15.96 11.75
N GLN A 95 18.52 -15.07 10.84
CA GLN A 95 19.22 -14.84 9.58
C GLN A 95 20.56 -14.15 9.79
N VAL A 96 20.63 -13.16 10.69
CA VAL A 96 21.88 -12.52 11.09
C VAL A 96 22.82 -13.53 11.76
N GLN A 97 22.30 -14.37 12.66
CA GLN A 97 23.09 -15.43 13.29
C GLN A 97 23.57 -16.48 12.29
N PHE A 98 22.73 -16.87 11.32
CA PHE A 98 23.13 -17.78 10.25
C PHE A 98 24.22 -17.17 9.36
N ALA A 99 24.07 -15.90 8.96
CA ALA A 99 25.08 -15.18 8.21
C ALA A 99 26.40 -15.12 9.00
N ALA A 100 26.33 -14.78 10.29
CA ALA A 100 27.49 -14.74 11.16
C ALA A 100 28.13 -16.12 11.30
N ALA A 101 27.36 -17.18 11.57
CA ALA A 101 27.87 -18.56 11.73
C ALA A 101 28.46 -19.15 10.43
N SER A 102 27.99 -18.70 9.27
CA SER A 102 28.57 -19.07 7.96
C SER A 102 29.93 -18.42 7.70
N THR A 103 30.26 -17.39 8.48
CA THR A 103 31.55 -16.70 8.48
C THR A 103 32.23 -17.01 9.81
N ASN A 104 33.56 -17.01 9.94
CA ASN A 104 34.18 -17.32 11.24
C ASN A 104 34.08 -16.13 12.23
N LEU A 105 32.94 -15.46 12.25
CA LEU A 105 32.68 -14.21 12.95
C LEU A 105 31.88 -14.51 14.22
N GLN A 106 32.41 -14.05 15.35
CA GLN A 106 31.80 -14.26 16.66
C GLN A 106 30.92 -13.06 17.01
N ILE A 107 29.64 -13.31 17.29
CA ILE A 107 28.74 -12.30 17.87
C ILE A 107 28.89 -12.36 19.39
N VAL A 108 29.27 -11.24 20.00
CA VAL A 108 29.49 -11.09 21.45
C VAL A 108 28.27 -10.47 22.12
N GLY A 109 27.65 -9.51 21.45
CA GLY A 109 26.55 -8.73 21.97
C GLY A 109 25.51 -8.50 20.89
N LEU A 110 24.25 -8.41 21.30
CA LEU A 110 23.13 -8.15 20.43
C LEU A 110 22.11 -7.27 21.13
N ASP A 111 21.77 -6.16 20.49
CA ASP A 111 20.72 -5.27 20.93
C ASP A 111 19.75 -4.99 19.80
N VAL A 112 18.47 -4.82 20.14
CA VAL A 112 17.41 -4.54 19.16
C VAL A 112 16.71 -3.26 19.58
N ALA A 113 16.91 -2.21 18.78
CA ALA A 113 16.27 -0.93 18.99
C ALA A 113 15.05 -0.78 18.08
N ASN A 114 13.94 -0.37 18.71
CA ASN A 114 12.74 0.01 17.98
C ASN A 114 12.95 1.38 17.36
N GLU A 115 13.26 1.40 16.07
CA GLU A 115 13.09 2.57 15.23
C GLU A 115 11.70 2.46 14.57
N SER A 116 11.13 3.55 14.06
CA SER A 116 9.85 3.52 13.34
C SER A 116 9.82 4.65 12.32
N THR A 117 10.92 4.76 11.59
CA THR A 117 11.05 5.72 10.50
C THR A 117 10.42 5.08 9.27
N ALA A 118 9.29 5.66 8.83
CA ALA A 118 8.65 5.24 7.59
C ALA A 118 9.48 5.71 6.39
N ILE A 119 9.98 4.77 5.60
CA ILE A 119 10.63 5.02 4.31
C ILE A 119 9.75 4.40 3.24
N ASN A 120 9.12 5.22 2.38
CA ASN A 120 8.24 4.75 1.30
C ASN A 120 7.13 3.78 1.77
N GLY A 121 6.56 4.01 2.97
CA GLY A 121 5.50 3.15 3.53
C GLY A 121 5.99 1.88 4.25
N ALA A 122 7.29 1.58 4.23
CA ALA A 122 7.90 0.56 5.06
C ALA A 122 8.39 1.16 6.38
N LEU A 123 8.04 0.52 7.49
CA LEU A 123 8.61 0.80 8.79
C LEU A 123 9.91 0.00 8.96
N SER A 124 10.75 0.40 9.90
CA SER A 124 12.05 -0.26 10.12
C SER A 124 12.36 -0.43 11.60
N TYR A 125 13.25 -1.35 11.94
CA TYR A 125 13.85 -1.49 13.26
C TYR A 125 15.34 -1.78 13.12
N SER A 126 16.12 -1.46 14.14
CA SER A 126 17.57 -1.62 14.11
C SER A 126 18.04 -2.77 14.99
N ILE A 127 19.02 -3.51 14.49
CA ILE A 127 19.72 -4.58 15.18
C ILE A 127 21.17 -4.14 15.30
N GLN A 128 21.66 -3.97 16.51
CA GLN A 128 23.05 -3.65 16.78
C GLN A 128 23.77 -4.92 17.23
N LEU A 129 24.90 -5.20 16.59
CA LEU A 129 25.71 -6.39 16.81
C LEU A 129 27.08 -5.96 17.30
N GLU A 130 27.59 -6.62 18.33
CA GLU A 130 29.01 -6.54 18.68
C GLU A 130 29.68 -7.79 18.14
N VAL A 131 30.69 -7.58 17.29
CA VAL A 131 31.31 -8.64 16.49
C VAL A 131 32.81 -8.65 16.66
N ILE A 132 33.38 -9.86 16.70
CA ILE A 132 34.83 -10.10 16.72
C ILE A 132 35.18 -11.03 15.57
N GLY A 133 36.17 -10.65 14.77
CA GLY A 133 36.64 -11.47 13.65
C GLY A 133 37.73 -10.80 12.83
N THR A 134 38.15 -11.47 11.75
CA THR A 134 39.10 -10.86 10.80
C THR A 134 38.38 -9.95 9.80
N LEU A 135 39.12 -9.07 9.12
CA LEU A 135 38.55 -8.21 8.08
C LEU A 135 37.94 -9.02 6.92
N SER A 136 38.52 -10.18 6.59
CA SER A 136 37.99 -11.06 5.54
C SER A 136 36.68 -11.73 5.95
N ASP A 137 36.50 -12.06 7.23
CA ASP A 137 35.25 -12.57 7.78
C ASP A 137 34.15 -11.51 7.73
N LEU A 138 34.45 -10.28 8.15
CA LEU A 138 33.53 -9.15 8.09
C LEU A 138 33.05 -8.85 6.66
N LYS A 139 33.96 -8.86 5.68
CA LYS A 139 33.60 -8.68 4.27
C LYS A 139 32.69 -9.79 3.77
N ARG A 140 32.99 -11.05 4.12
CA ARG A 140 32.12 -12.18 3.79
C ARG A 140 30.75 -12.06 4.45
N PHE A 141 30.70 -11.61 5.69
CA PHE A 141 29.47 -11.40 6.44
C PHE A 141 28.58 -10.36 5.78
N PHE A 142 29.13 -9.23 5.34
CA PHE A 142 28.36 -8.22 4.61
C PHE A 142 27.84 -8.73 3.27
N ASN A 143 28.68 -9.45 2.51
CA ASN A 143 28.26 -10.06 1.25
C ASN A 143 27.10 -11.06 1.42
N ARG A 144 26.95 -11.69 2.60
CA ARG A 144 25.82 -12.59 2.86
C ARG A 144 24.47 -11.87 2.96
N PHE A 145 24.45 -10.60 3.34
CA PHE A 145 23.20 -9.84 3.34
C PHE A 145 22.73 -9.47 1.94
N ASP A 146 23.63 -9.40 0.96
CA ASP A 146 23.25 -9.19 -0.44
C ASP A 146 22.58 -10.44 -1.05
N GLU A 147 22.88 -11.61 -0.49
CA GLU A 147 22.29 -12.91 -0.87
C GLU A 147 21.07 -13.29 -0.02
N ALA A 148 20.79 -12.51 1.03
CA ALA A 148 19.73 -12.80 1.98
C ALA A 148 18.34 -12.51 1.37
N PRO A 149 17.34 -13.38 1.57
CA PRO A 149 16.00 -13.14 1.04
C PRO A 149 15.29 -11.93 1.66
N ARG A 150 15.65 -11.52 2.89
CA ARG A 150 15.03 -10.40 3.60
C ARG A 150 15.79 -9.10 3.37
N VAL A 151 15.05 -8.01 3.21
CA VAL A 151 15.64 -6.68 3.04
C VAL A 151 16.26 -6.19 4.35
N ILE A 152 17.59 -6.32 4.45
CA ILE A 152 18.40 -5.82 5.55
C ILE A 152 19.42 -4.83 4.99
N ARG A 153 19.50 -3.64 5.59
CA ARG A 153 20.44 -2.59 5.20
C ARG A 153 21.49 -2.39 6.28
N LEU A 154 22.76 -2.32 5.89
CA LEU A 154 23.83 -1.87 6.77
C LEU A 154 23.69 -0.35 7.02
N ALA A 155 23.39 0.04 8.25
CA ALA A 155 23.24 1.44 8.64
C ALA A 155 24.58 2.09 9.00
N GLY A 156 25.51 1.30 9.55
CA GLY A 156 26.85 1.76 9.91
C GLY A 156 27.64 0.67 10.62
N TYR A 157 28.95 0.87 10.70
CA TYR A 157 29.83 0.00 11.47
C TYR A 157 30.99 0.80 12.06
N GLU A 158 31.42 0.41 13.25
CA GLU A 158 32.57 0.98 13.95
C GLU A 158 33.49 -0.17 14.31
N LEU A 159 34.69 -0.19 13.74
CA LEU A 159 35.69 -1.25 13.98
C LEU A 159 36.86 -0.67 14.76
N THR A 160 37.26 -1.38 15.80
CA THR A 160 38.49 -1.14 16.54
C THR A 160 39.44 -2.32 16.32
N THR A 161 40.73 -2.02 16.20
CA THR A 161 41.77 -3.06 16.07
C THR A 161 42.48 -3.22 17.40
N SER A 162 42.74 -4.48 17.78
CA SER A 162 43.64 -4.74 18.91
C SER A 162 45.09 -4.59 18.45
N LYS A 163 45.92 -3.93 19.25
CA LYS A 163 47.27 -3.45 18.85
C LYS A 163 48.24 -4.54 18.37
N ASP A 164 47.96 -5.81 18.62
CA ASP A 164 48.85 -6.95 18.33
C ASP A 164 48.21 -8.08 17.49
N SER A 165 46.98 -7.93 16.99
CA SER A 165 46.29 -9.02 16.28
C SER A 165 45.53 -8.53 15.05
N SER A 166 45.50 -9.34 13.99
CA SER A 166 44.65 -9.18 12.79
C SER A 166 43.14 -9.35 13.06
N VAL A 167 42.73 -9.17 14.31
CA VAL A 167 41.38 -9.34 14.83
C VAL A 167 40.80 -7.96 15.09
N TYR A 168 39.63 -7.73 14.50
CA TYR A 168 38.84 -6.53 14.68
C TYR A 168 37.70 -6.83 15.65
N SER A 169 37.44 -5.88 16.55
CA SER A 169 36.27 -5.88 17.43
C SER A 169 35.47 -4.62 17.13
N GLY A 170 34.16 -4.75 16.93
CA GLY A 170 33.38 -3.58 16.55
C GLY A 170 31.89 -3.74 16.67
N SER A 171 31.20 -2.61 16.52
CA SER A 171 29.75 -2.55 16.51
C SER A 171 29.24 -2.40 15.07
N VAL A 172 28.26 -3.22 14.68
CA VAL A 172 27.60 -3.18 13.38
C VAL A 172 26.12 -2.90 13.60
N LYS A 173 25.61 -1.84 12.95
CA LYS A 173 24.20 -1.48 12.99
C LYS A 173 23.52 -1.91 11.69
N LEU A 174 22.54 -2.79 11.80
CA LEU A 174 21.69 -3.24 10.71
C LEU A 174 20.29 -2.64 10.87
N THR A 175 19.64 -2.30 9.76
CA THR A 175 18.25 -1.86 9.70
C THR A 175 17.45 -2.87 8.91
N THR A 176 16.42 -3.44 9.51
CA THR A 176 15.46 -4.32 8.81
C THR A 176 14.16 -3.56 8.55
N PHE A 177 13.50 -3.86 7.43
CA PHE A 177 12.23 -3.25 7.05
C PHE A 177 11.05 -4.22 7.18
N PHE A 178 9.87 -3.68 7.43
CA PHE A 178 8.58 -4.37 7.42
C PHE A 178 7.49 -3.42 6.90
N SER A 179 6.43 -3.94 6.28
CA SER A 179 5.35 -3.12 5.72
C SER A 179 4.00 -3.57 6.26
N PRO A 180 3.38 -2.82 7.19
CA PRO A 180 2.07 -3.21 7.72
C PRO A 180 1.03 -3.21 6.61
N GLN A 181 0.06 -4.11 6.72
CA GLN A 181 -1.01 -4.19 5.73
C GLN A 181 -1.75 -2.86 5.63
N PRO A 182 -2.08 -2.41 4.40
CA PRO A 182 -2.86 -1.20 4.22
C PRO A 182 -4.25 -1.38 4.85
N THR A 183 -4.67 -0.40 5.66
CA THR A 183 -5.97 -0.41 6.34
C THR A 183 -7.14 -0.10 5.41
N THR A 184 -6.86 0.33 4.18
CA THR A 184 -7.87 0.64 3.15
C THR A 184 -7.44 0.08 1.79
N LEU A 185 -8.39 -0.48 1.04
CA LEU A 185 -8.16 -1.09 -0.28
C LEU A 185 -8.40 -0.11 -1.45
N GLY A 186 -8.37 1.20 -1.17
CA GLY A 186 -8.71 2.24 -2.13
C GLY A 186 -10.21 2.40 -2.37
N ALA A 187 -10.59 3.31 -3.28
CA ALA A 187 -11.98 3.53 -3.65
C ALA A 187 -12.46 2.49 -4.68
N ILE A 188 -13.77 2.19 -4.68
CA ILE A 188 -14.36 1.19 -5.59
C ILE A 188 -14.10 1.55 -7.06
N ASP A 189 -14.07 2.85 -7.36
CA ASP A 189 -13.98 3.41 -8.72
C ASP A 189 -12.55 3.55 -9.26
N THR A 190 -11.51 3.28 -8.47
CA THR A 190 -10.12 3.34 -8.98
C THR A 190 -9.78 2.08 -9.80
N PRO A 191 -9.14 2.25 -10.98
CA PRO A 191 -8.64 1.13 -11.78
C PRO A 191 -7.67 0.27 -10.97
N VAL A 192 -7.72 -1.05 -11.18
CA VAL A 192 -6.69 -1.95 -10.65
C VAL A 192 -5.54 -1.95 -11.64
N GLU A 193 -4.40 -1.41 -11.22
CA GLU A 193 -3.16 -1.49 -11.99
C GLU A 193 -2.60 -2.92 -11.89
N GLY A 194 -2.22 -3.49 -13.05
CA GLY A 194 -1.53 -4.77 -13.08
C GLY A 194 -0.05 -4.61 -12.74
N LEU A 195 0.60 -5.73 -12.39
CA LEU A 195 2.05 -5.75 -12.20
C LEU A 195 2.75 -5.32 -13.50
N SER A 196 3.69 -4.38 -13.39
CA SER A 196 4.52 -3.96 -14.52
C SER A 196 5.60 -5.01 -14.81
N ALA A 197 6.22 -4.95 -15.99
CA ALA A 197 7.33 -5.84 -16.32
C ALA A 197 8.54 -5.69 -15.36
N ALA A 198 8.72 -4.49 -14.79
CA ALA A 198 9.74 -4.24 -13.78
C ALA A 198 9.43 -4.98 -12.47
N ASP A 199 8.17 -4.99 -12.06
CA ASP A 199 7.72 -5.68 -10.84
C ASP A 199 7.89 -7.20 -10.97
N ILE A 200 7.56 -7.75 -12.14
CA ILE A 200 7.75 -9.18 -12.43
C ILE A 200 9.23 -9.56 -12.35
N THR A 201 10.12 -8.72 -12.90
CA THR A 201 11.57 -8.96 -12.86
C THR A 201 12.10 -8.94 -11.43
N LEU A 202 11.59 -8.01 -10.60
CA LEU A 202 11.95 -7.90 -9.19
C LEU A 202 11.48 -9.14 -8.41
N LEU A 203 10.25 -9.59 -8.66
CA LEU A 203 9.69 -10.81 -8.05
C LEU A 203 10.53 -12.04 -8.35
N THR A 204 10.90 -12.27 -9.61
CA THR A 204 11.78 -13.39 -10.00
C THR A 204 13.13 -13.32 -9.30
N LYS A 205 13.67 -12.11 -9.06
CA LYS A 205 14.92 -11.94 -8.32
C LYS A 205 14.77 -12.33 -6.84
N ILE A 206 13.66 -11.97 -6.20
CA ILE A 206 13.36 -12.34 -4.81
C ILE A 206 13.21 -13.87 -4.68
N GLU A 207 12.53 -14.49 -5.63
CA GLU A 207 12.35 -15.94 -5.69
C GLU A 207 13.70 -16.69 -5.69
N GLN A 208 14.62 -16.29 -6.57
CA GLN A 208 15.95 -16.89 -6.64
C GLN A 208 16.75 -16.79 -5.34
N LEU A 209 16.61 -15.68 -4.60
CA LEU A 209 17.30 -15.49 -3.32
C LEU A 209 16.70 -16.36 -2.19
N THR A 210 15.41 -16.65 -2.29
CA THR A 210 14.67 -17.45 -1.31
C THR A 210 15.01 -18.93 -1.41
N GLU A 211 15.26 -19.45 -2.62
CA GLU A 211 15.68 -20.85 -2.81
C GLU A 211 17.07 -21.16 -2.22
N ILE A 212 17.92 -20.15 -2.10
CA ILE A 212 19.33 -20.31 -1.70
C ILE A 212 19.48 -20.33 -0.17
N THR A 213 18.59 -19.65 0.57
CA THR A 213 18.72 -19.49 2.03
C THR A 213 17.53 -20.12 2.76
N PRO A 214 17.71 -21.21 3.54
CA PRO A 214 16.62 -21.81 4.28
C PRO A 214 16.14 -20.85 5.36
N ILE A 215 14.89 -20.40 5.24
CA ILE A 215 14.19 -19.68 6.30
C ILE A 215 13.75 -20.74 7.29
N ILE A 216 14.35 -20.76 8.48
CA ILE A 216 13.88 -21.63 9.56
C ILE A 216 12.58 -21.00 10.07
N SER A 217 11.44 -21.42 9.50
CA SER A 217 10.14 -21.09 10.06
C SER A 217 10.11 -21.58 11.50
N VAL A 218 10.18 -20.67 12.47
CA VAL A 218 9.82 -20.98 13.85
C VAL A 218 8.30 -21.06 13.84
N THR A 219 7.75 -22.15 13.28
CA THR A 219 6.39 -22.56 13.61
C THR A 219 6.39 -22.71 15.12
N GLY A 220 5.80 -21.73 15.80
CA GLY A 220 5.42 -21.87 17.18
C GLY A 220 4.59 -23.13 17.25
N SER A 221 5.20 -24.21 17.73
CA SER A 221 4.44 -25.34 18.23
C SER A 221 3.62 -24.74 19.36
N THR A 222 2.33 -24.52 19.08
CA THR A 222 1.33 -24.48 20.13
C THR A 222 1.44 -25.82 20.84
N THR A 223 2.26 -25.83 21.89
CA THR A 223 2.31 -26.96 22.80
C THR A 223 0.89 -27.10 23.34
N PRO A 224 0.20 -28.23 23.11
CA PRO A 224 -1.10 -28.48 23.71
C PRO A 224 -0.97 -28.33 25.22
N GLY A 225 -1.96 -27.68 25.83
CA GLY A 225 -1.87 -27.02 27.13
C GLY A 225 -1.17 -27.79 28.24
N LYS A 226 -0.53 -27.02 29.13
CA LYS A 226 -0.15 -27.50 30.47
C LYS A 226 -1.38 -28.13 31.11
N THR A 227 -1.34 -29.44 31.34
CA THR A 227 -2.27 -30.11 32.24
C THR A 227 -2.17 -29.44 33.61
N ASN A 228 -3.33 -29.12 34.18
CA ASN A 228 -3.51 -28.41 35.43
C ASN A 228 -2.66 -29.04 36.56
N PRO A 229 -1.77 -28.30 37.25
CA PRO A 229 -0.91 -28.86 38.29
C PRO A 229 -1.59 -28.99 39.66
N PHE A 230 -2.92 -28.90 39.73
CA PHE A 230 -3.70 -29.01 40.97
C PHE A 230 -4.90 -29.95 40.85
N GLU A 231 -4.79 -30.99 40.02
CA GLU A 231 -5.63 -32.20 40.14
C GLU A 231 -4.78 -33.38 40.61
#